data_AF-A0AAJ1GKU9-F1
#
_entry.id   AF-A0AAJ1GKU9-F1
#
_cell.length_a   1.000
_cell.length_b   1.000
_cell.length_c   1.000
_cell.angle_alpha   90.00
_cell.angle_beta   90.00
_cell.angle_gamma   90.00
#
_symmetry.space_group_name_H-M   'P 1'
#
loop_
_entity.id
_entity.type
_entity.pdbx_description
1 polymer ?
#
loop_
_entity_poly.entity_id
_entity_poly.type
_entity_poly.pdbx_seq_one_letter_code
_entity_poly.pdbx_strand_id
1 'polypeptide(L)' 'MKALKKRKIRKAIARRAKDVEKYQVNKAWRNIFVQAGILK' A
#
# COMPACT_ATOMS: atom_id res chain seq x y z
N MET A 1 -22.00 16.44 -5.67
CA MET A 1 -21.93 15.07 -5.11
C MET A 1 -22.57 15.04 -3.72
N LYS A 2 -23.61 14.23 -3.49
CA LYS A 2 -24.21 14.03 -2.14
C LYS A 2 -23.11 13.75 -1.11
N ALA A 3 -23.13 14.42 0.06
CA ALA A 3 -22.03 14.37 1.04
C ALA A 3 -21.60 12.95 1.44
N LEU A 4 -22.57 12.03 1.50
CA LEU A 4 -22.34 10.60 1.75
C LEU A 4 -21.44 9.94 0.70
N LYS A 5 -21.64 10.23 -0.59
CA LYS A 5 -20.84 9.68 -1.70
C LYS A 5 -19.38 10.14 -1.57
N LYS A 6 -19.14 11.42 -1.28
CA LYS A 6 -17.80 11.98 -1.03
C LYS A 6 -17.10 11.28 0.13
N ARG A 7 -17.82 11.02 1.23
CA ARG A 7 -17.28 10.28 2.39
C ARG A 7 -16.88 8.84 2.03
N LYS A 8 -17.72 8.12 1.28
CA LYS A 8 -17.42 6.74 0.83
C LYS A 8 -16.18 6.69 -0.06
N ILE A 9 -16.06 7.63 -1.00
CA ILE A 9 -14.90 7.73 -1.90
C ILE A 9 -13.61 7.96 -1.09
N ARG A 10 -13.59 8.94 -0.17
CA ARG A 10 -12.42 9.20 0.68
C ARG A 10 -12.00 7.98 1.51
N LYS A 11 -12.97 7.26 2.08
CA LYS A 11 -12.69 6.01 2.82
C LYS A 11 -12.07 4.93 1.92
N ALA A 12 -12.56 4.78 0.69
CA ALA A 12 -12.00 3.81 -0.25
C ALA A 12 -10.55 4.16 -0.64
N ILE A 13 -10.26 5.45 -0.89
CA ILE A 13 -8.91 5.92 -1.19
C ILE A 13 -7.96 5.65 -0.02
N ALA A 14 -8.37 6.01 1.21
CA ALA A 14 -7.54 5.80 2.40
C ALA A 14 -7.21 4.31 2.64
N ARG A 15 -8.17 3.40 2.39
CA ARG A 15 -7.92 1.95 2.48
C ARG A 15 -6.92 1.49 1.43
N ARG A 16 -7.11 1.90 0.17
CA ARG A 16 -6.19 1.56 -0.92
C ARG A 16 -4.77 2.09 -0.66
N ALA A 17 -4.64 3.29 -0.12
CA ALA A 17 -3.33 3.85 0.22
C ALA A 17 -2.58 2.96 1.22
N LYS A 18 -3.27 2.45 2.26
CA LYS A 18 -2.69 1.54 3.25
C LYS A 18 -2.25 0.21 2.62
N ASP A 19 -3.06 -0.35 1.72
CA ASP A 19 -2.71 -1.61 1.04
C ASP A 19 -1.51 -1.43 0.10
N VAL A 20 -1.44 -0.30 -0.60
CA VAL A 20 -0.31 0.08 -1.45
C VAL A 20 0.96 0.28 -0.62
N GLU A 21 0.87 0.97 0.52
CA GLU A 21 2.00 1.17 1.43
C GLU A 21 2.54 -0.18 1.94
N LYS A 22 1.65 -1.09 2.38
CA LYS A 22 2.05 -2.44 2.80
C LYS A 22 2.75 -3.21 1.67
N TYR A 23 2.22 -3.14 0.45
CA TYR A 23 2.83 -3.77 -0.72
C TYR A 23 4.21 -3.18 -1.02
N GLN A 24 4.35 -1.85 -0.98
CA GLN A 24 5.62 -1.17 -1.21
C GLN A 24 6.66 -1.51 -0.13
N VAL A 25 6.28 -1.54 1.14
CA VAL A 25 7.15 -1.94 2.26
C VAL A 25 7.63 -3.38 2.08
N ASN A 26 6.72 -4.32 1.81
CA ASN A 26 7.09 -5.72 1.57
C ASN A 26 8.01 -5.88 0.35
N LYS A 27 7.74 -5.14 -0.73
CA LYS A 27 8.57 -5.14 -1.93
C LYS A 27 9.96 -4.57 -1.64
N ALA A 28 10.03 -3.46 -0.91
CA ALA A 28 11.29 -2.80 -0.54
C ALA A 28 12.15 -3.73 0.34
N TRP A 29 11.55 -4.32 1.38
CA TRP A 29 12.25 -5.31 2.20
C TRP A 29 12.75 -6.49 1.38
N ARG A 30 11.89 -7.09 0.55
CA ARG A 30 12.29 -8.22 -0.30
C ARG A 30 13.44 -7.83 -1.25
N ASN A 31 13.39 -6.66 -1.85
CA ASN A 31 14.46 -6.16 -2.71
C ASN A 31 15.78 -6.00 -1.94
N ILE A 32 15.75 -5.44 -0.72
CA ILE A 32 16.94 -5.31 0.14
C ILE A 32 17.50 -6.70 0.48
N PHE A 33 16.66 -7.64 0.90
CA PHE A 33 17.11 -8.99 1.28
C PHE A 33 17.61 -9.82 0.09
N VAL A 34 17.03 -9.65 -1.10
CA VAL A 34 17.50 -10.28 -2.34
C VAL A 34 18.83 -9.65 -2.79
N GLN A 35 18.94 -8.32 -2.76
CA GLN A 35 20.18 -7.62 -3.10
C GLN A 35 21.31 -7.96 -2.12
N ALA A 36 21.00 -8.13 -0.85
CA ALA A 36 21.95 -8.60 0.17
C ALA A 36 22.30 -10.09 0.03
N GLY A 37 21.68 -10.83 -0.90
CA GLY A 37 21.92 -12.26 -1.12
C GLY A 37 21.40 -13.16 0.01
N ILE A 38 20.61 -12.61 0.93
CA ILE A 38 20.03 -13.33 2.07
C ILE A 38 18.83 -14.17 1.60
N LEU A 39 18.02 -13.60 0.70
CA LEU A 39 16.94 -14.31 0.02
C LEU A 39 17.38 -14.67 -1.40
N LYS A 40 17.12 -15.91 -1.81
CA LYS A 40 17.29 -16.39 -3.19
C LYS A 40 16.14 -15.93 -4.10
#